data_AF-A0AAQ4Q0Y5-F1
#
_entry.id   AF-A0AAQ4Q0Y5-F1
#
_cell.length_a   1.000
_cell.length_b   1.000
_cell.length_c   1.000
_cell.angle_alpha   90.00
_cell.angle_beta   90.00
_cell.angle_gamma   90.00
#
_symmetry.space_group_name_H-M   'P 1'
#
loop_
_entity.id
_entity.type
_entity.pdbx_description
1 polymer ?
#
loop_
_entity_poly.entity_id
_entity_poly.type
_entity_poly.pdbx_seq_one_letter_code
_entity_poly.pdbx_strand_id
1 'polypeptide(L)'
;MDYATLEPSLYTVKAVFILDNDGNRLLSKYYDPELYPSMKEQKNFERNVFNKTHKADNEIAFLEGMTVVYKSSIDLFFYVVGSPQENELMLVAVLSCLFESLSQILRKNVERRCLLDNMEGVFLIVDEIIDGGVILESDPQQVLQKVNYRVDENPLSEQSVAQVLQSAKEQIKWSILK
;
A
#
# COMPACT_ATOMS: atom_id res chain seq x y z
N MET A 1 -40.00 7.97 -6.93
CA MET A 1 -38.67 7.43 -7.27
C MET A 1 -37.89 7.47 -5.97
N ASP A 2 -37.90 6.35 -5.27
CA ASP A 2 -37.20 6.25 -3.99
C ASP A 2 -35.71 6.22 -4.29
N TYR A 3 -35.06 7.37 -4.13
CA TYR A 3 -33.63 7.39 -3.86
C TYR A 3 -33.47 6.74 -2.50
N ALA A 4 -33.32 5.42 -2.47
CA ALA A 4 -32.70 4.77 -1.34
C ALA A 4 -31.27 5.30 -1.30
N THR A 5 -31.09 6.44 -0.63
CA THR A 5 -29.79 6.89 -0.15
C THR A 5 -29.30 5.76 0.74
N LEU A 6 -28.48 4.87 0.18
CA LEU A 6 -27.74 3.90 0.97
C LEU A 6 -27.04 4.71 2.07
N GLU A 7 -27.30 4.34 3.32
CA GLU A 7 -26.60 4.98 4.42
C GLU A 7 -25.08 4.79 4.21
N PRO A 8 -24.28 5.84 4.43
CA PRO A 8 -22.84 5.72 4.32
C PRO A 8 -22.35 4.62 5.28
N SER A 9 -21.69 3.62 4.72
CA SER A 9 -21.15 2.49 5.45
C SER A 9 -19.69 2.75 5.81
N LEU A 10 -19.28 2.28 6.99
CA LEU A 10 -17.86 2.24 7.36
C LEU A 10 -17.07 1.22 6.52
N TYR A 11 -17.76 0.22 5.95
CA TYR A 11 -17.17 -0.88 5.18
C TYR A 11 -16.95 -0.50 3.72
N THR A 12 -16.07 0.47 3.50
CA THR A 12 -15.76 1.06 2.20
C THR A 12 -15.00 0.11 1.28
N VAL A 13 -14.04 -0.65 1.82
CA VAL A 13 -13.16 -1.51 1.01
C VAL A 13 -13.67 -2.94 1.01
N LYS A 14 -13.92 -3.47 -0.18
CA LYS A 14 -14.39 -4.84 -0.42
C LYS A 14 -13.24 -5.80 -0.69
N ALA A 15 -12.19 -5.34 -1.36
CA ALA A 15 -10.97 -6.12 -1.56
C ALA A 15 -9.75 -5.22 -1.80
N VAL A 16 -8.57 -5.75 -1.48
CA VAL A 16 -7.27 -5.22 -1.89
C VAL A 16 -6.43 -6.37 -2.42
N PHE A 17 -5.78 -6.19 -3.56
CA PHE A 17 -4.90 -7.23 -4.10
C PHE A 17 -3.78 -6.63 -4.95
N ILE A 18 -2.69 -7.39 -5.02
CA ILE A 18 -1.48 -7.05 -5.79
C ILE A 18 -1.21 -8.20 -6.74
N LEU A 19 -1.09 -7.90 -8.02
CA LEU A 19 -0.79 -8.86 -9.08
C LEU A 19 0.59 -8.54 -9.69
N ASP A 20 1.24 -9.57 -10.25
CA ASP A 20 2.41 -9.38 -11.11
C ASP A 20 2.02 -9.04 -12.56
N ASN A 21 3.03 -8.84 -13.40
CA ASN A 21 2.87 -8.52 -14.81
C ASN A 21 2.19 -9.60 -15.67
N ASP A 22 2.06 -10.82 -15.14
CA ASP A 22 1.34 -11.92 -15.80
C ASP A 22 -0.09 -12.08 -15.23
N GLY A 23 -0.48 -11.23 -14.28
CA GLY A 23 -1.76 -11.29 -13.60
C GLY A 23 -1.82 -12.34 -12.48
N ASN A 24 -0.67 -12.88 -12.05
CA ASN A 24 -0.64 -13.80 -10.92
C ASN A 24 -0.75 -13.03 -9.61
N ARG A 25 -1.56 -13.56 -8.69
CA ARG A 25 -1.74 -13.02 -7.35
C ARG A 25 -0.45 -13.11 -6.53
N LEU A 26 0.01 -11.98 -6.01
CA LEU A 26 1.06 -11.88 -4.99
C LEU A 26 0.46 -11.68 -3.60
N LEU A 27 -0.55 -10.84 -3.49
CA LEU A 27 -1.30 -10.58 -2.26
C LEU A 27 -2.79 -10.42 -2.59
N SER A 28 -3.66 -10.88 -1.70
CA SER A 28 -5.10 -10.57 -1.75
C SER A 28 -5.71 -10.60 -0.36
N LYS A 29 -6.54 -9.61 -0.03
CA LYS A 29 -7.48 -9.65 1.10
C LYS A 29 -8.86 -9.25 0.59
N TYR A 30 -9.86 -10.05 0.92
CA TYR A 30 -11.26 -9.82 0.62
C TYR A 30 -11.99 -9.66 1.95
N TYR A 31 -12.72 -8.56 2.10
CA TYR A 31 -13.35 -8.17 3.37
C TYR A 31 -14.86 -8.43 3.38
N ASP A 32 -15.41 -8.86 2.23
CA ASP A 32 -16.80 -9.23 2.08
C ASP A 32 -16.92 -10.72 1.70
N PRO A 33 -17.18 -11.61 2.67
CA PRO A 33 -17.27 -13.05 2.42
C PRO A 33 -18.44 -13.44 1.52
N GLU A 34 -19.47 -12.59 1.40
CA GLU A 34 -20.67 -12.89 0.61
C GLU A 34 -20.42 -12.65 -0.89
N LEU A 35 -19.57 -11.68 -1.24
CA LEU A 35 -19.27 -11.34 -2.64
C LEU A 35 -18.38 -12.37 -3.33
N TYR A 36 -17.33 -12.85 -2.66
CA TYR A 36 -16.35 -13.78 -3.24
C TYR A 36 -15.98 -14.91 -2.26
N PRO A 37 -16.91 -15.84 -1.98
CA PRO A 37 -16.76 -16.84 -0.92
C PRO A 37 -15.68 -17.89 -1.22
N SER A 38 -15.40 -18.16 -2.50
CA SER A 38 -14.38 -19.14 -2.89
C SER A 38 -13.13 -18.53 -3.51
N MET A 39 -11.98 -19.19 -3.29
CA MET A 39 -10.72 -18.85 -3.95
C MET A 39 -10.83 -18.86 -5.49
N LYS A 40 -11.73 -19.67 -6.05
CA LYS A 40 -11.98 -19.75 -7.49
C LYS A 40 -12.64 -18.47 -8.02
N GLU A 41 -13.63 -17.95 -7.30
CA GLU A 41 -14.32 -16.71 -7.66
C GLU A 41 -13.40 -15.51 -7.55
N GLN A 42 -12.63 -15.42 -6.45
CA GLN A 42 -11.62 -14.38 -6.28
C GLN A 42 -10.60 -14.35 -7.44
N LYS A 43 -10.05 -15.51 -7.81
CA LYS A 43 -9.10 -15.61 -8.94
C LYS A 43 -9.73 -15.25 -10.28
N ASN A 44 -11.01 -15.57 -10.47
CA ASN A 44 -11.74 -15.18 -11.68
C ASN A 44 -11.92 -13.66 -11.75
N PHE A 45 -12.31 -13.04 -10.63
CA PHE A 45 -12.45 -11.59 -10.52
C PHE A 45 -11.12 -10.87 -10.79
N GLU A 46 -10.04 -11.27 -10.12
CA GLU A 46 -8.69 -10.72 -10.33
C GLU A 46 -8.26 -10.80 -11.79
N ARG A 47 -8.47 -11.95 -12.43
CA ARG A 47 -8.16 -12.13 -13.86
C ARG A 47 -8.98 -11.20 -14.74
N ASN A 48 -10.26 -11.01 -14.44
CA ASN A 48 -11.14 -10.12 -15.20
C ASN A 48 -10.71 -8.66 -15.05
N VAL A 49 -10.38 -8.24 -13.82
CA VAL A 49 -9.82 -6.91 -13.54
C VAL A 49 -8.52 -6.70 -14.31
N PHE A 50 -7.54 -7.61 -14.14
CA PHE A 50 -6.25 -7.50 -14.81
C PHE A 50 -6.36 -7.39 -16.33
N ASN A 51 -7.18 -8.25 -16.95
CA ASN A 51 -7.40 -8.23 -18.41
C ASN A 51 -7.92 -6.88 -18.92
N LYS A 52 -8.68 -6.15 -18.09
CA LYS A 52 -9.24 -4.84 -18.45
C LYS A 52 -8.30 -3.67 -18.13
N THR A 53 -7.46 -3.80 -17.11
CA THR A 53 -6.65 -2.67 -16.61
C THR A 53 -5.19 -2.69 -17.05
N HIS A 54 -4.57 -3.86 -17.31
CA HIS A 54 -3.11 -3.97 -17.49
C HIS A 54 -2.55 -3.17 -18.68
N LYS A 55 -3.39 -2.81 -19.66
CA LYS A 55 -3.04 -2.01 -20.85
C LYS A 55 -3.68 -0.63 -20.87
N ALA A 56 -4.49 -0.31 -19.86
CA ALA A 56 -5.23 0.93 -19.81
C ALA A 56 -4.50 1.93 -18.92
N ASP A 57 -4.40 3.17 -19.39
CA ASP A 57 -3.74 4.29 -18.68
C ASP A 57 -4.70 5.01 -17.70
N ASN A 58 -5.82 4.37 -17.36
CA ASN A 58 -6.77 4.90 -16.38
C ASN A 58 -6.30 4.53 -14.97
N GLU A 59 -6.80 5.25 -13.96
CA GLU A 59 -6.57 4.93 -12.54
C GLU A 59 -7.81 4.33 -11.85
N ILE A 60 -8.96 4.38 -12.53
CA ILE A 60 -10.27 3.98 -12.02
C ILE A 60 -11.02 3.22 -13.11
N ALA A 61 -11.67 2.13 -12.75
CA ALA A 61 -12.51 1.33 -13.62
C ALA A 61 -13.76 0.84 -12.88
N PHE A 62 -14.88 0.75 -13.59
CA PHE A 62 -16.11 0.13 -13.10
C PHE A 62 -16.25 -1.27 -13.71
N LEU A 63 -16.12 -2.32 -12.89
CA LEU A 63 -16.05 -3.71 -13.35
C LEU A 63 -16.88 -4.62 -12.45
N GLU A 64 -17.72 -5.47 -13.05
CA GLU A 64 -18.59 -6.42 -12.34
C GLU A 64 -19.49 -5.78 -11.26
N GLY A 65 -19.89 -4.52 -11.47
CA GLY A 65 -20.69 -3.78 -10.49
C GLY A 65 -19.87 -3.28 -9.31
N MET A 66 -18.54 -3.23 -9.42
CA MET A 66 -17.62 -2.73 -8.40
C MET A 66 -16.82 -1.55 -8.93
N THR A 67 -16.48 -0.65 -8.03
CA THR A 67 -15.54 0.44 -8.30
C THR A 67 -14.13 -0.05 -7.98
N VAL A 68 -13.26 -0.07 -8.99
CA VAL A 68 -11.88 -0.56 -8.88
C VAL A 68 -10.94 0.60 -9.16
N VAL A 69 -10.13 0.98 -8.17
CA VAL A 69 -9.03 1.91 -8.36
C VAL A 69 -7.73 1.13 -8.44
N TYR A 70 -6.82 1.54 -9.32
CA TYR A 70 -5.61 0.78 -9.56
C TYR A 70 -4.42 1.63 -9.97
N LYS A 71 -3.24 1.10 -9.71
CA LYS A 71 -1.95 1.71 -10.05
C LYS A 71 -0.98 0.62 -10.47
N SER A 72 -0.17 0.87 -11.50
CA SER A 72 0.91 -0.01 -11.90
C SER A 72 2.28 0.56 -11.54
N SER A 73 3.27 -0.31 -11.35
CA SER A 73 4.67 0.06 -11.16
C SER A 73 5.57 -1.07 -11.63
N ILE A 74 6.45 -0.79 -12.60
CA ILE A 74 7.41 -1.74 -13.19
C ILE A 74 6.74 -3.05 -13.66
N ASP A 75 6.62 -4.03 -12.77
CA ASP A 75 6.05 -5.37 -12.99
C ASP A 75 4.96 -5.75 -11.96
N LEU A 76 4.40 -4.76 -11.27
CA LEU A 76 3.37 -4.88 -10.24
C LEU A 76 2.12 -4.06 -10.57
N PHE A 77 0.96 -4.60 -10.19
CA PHE A 77 -0.33 -3.95 -10.30
C PHE A 77 -1.06 -3.99 -8.95
N PHE A 78 -1.40 -2.82 -8.43
CA PHE A 78 -2.05 -2.59 -7.14
C PHE A 78 -3.52 -2.25 -7.37
N TYR A 79 -4.41 -2.89 -6.62
CA TYR A 79 -5.85 -2.72 -6.76
C TYR A 79 -6.52 -2.54 -5.39
N VAL A 80 -7.45 -1.59 -5.33
CA VAL A 80 -8.38 -1.43 -4.22
C VAL A 80 -9.80 -1.40 -4.81
N VAL A 81 -10.70 -2.17 -4.20
CA VAL A 81 -12.05 -2.39 -4.70
C VAL A 81 -13.07 -1.94 -3.67
N GLY A 82 -14.06 -1.17 -4.09
CA GLY A 82 -15.20 -0.75 -3.27
C GLY A 82 -16.53 -1.03 -3.96
N SER A 83 -17.61 -0.82 -3.21
CA SER A 83 -18.98 -0.91 -3.73
C SER A 83 -19.22 0.13 -4.83
N PRO A 84 -20.21 -0.06 -5.72
CA PRO A 84 -20.46 0.84 -6.84
C PRO A 84 -20.89 2.26 -6.44
N GLN A 85 -21.32 2.44 -5.18
CA GLN A 85 -21.72 3.73 -4.62
C GLN A 85 -20.62 4.38 -3.76
N GLU A 86 -19.48 3.72 -3.57
CA GLU A 86 -18.41 4.27 -2.75
C GLU A 86 -17.78 5.51 -3.37
N ASN A 87 -17.28 6.41 -2.52
CA ASN A 87 -16.51 7.54 -2.97
C ASN A 87 -15.15 7.07 -3.48
N GLU A 88 -14.93 7.18 -4.79
CA GLU A 88 -13.67 6.84 -5.46
C GLU A 88 -12.46 7.51 -4.82
N LEU A 89 -12.59 8.75 -4.33
CA LEU A 89 -11.49 9.47 -3.68
C LEU A 89 -11.01 8.78 -2.39
N MET A 90 -11.92 8.12 -1.66
CA MET A 90 -11.53 7.35 -0.48
C MET A 90 -10.73 6.10 -0.89
N LEU A 91 -11.14 5.41 -1.95
CA LEU A 91 -10.41 4.25 -2.47
C LEU A 91 -9.04 4.68 -3.02
N VAL A 92 -8.96 5.81 -3.73
CA VAL A 92 -7.70 6.39 -4.22
C VAL A 92 -6.77 6.75 -3.07
N ALA A 93 -7.30 7.29 -1.96
CA ALA A 93 -6.50 7.58 -0.77
C ALA A 93 -5.90 6.30 -0.17
N VAL A 94 -6.69 5.22 -0.07
CA VAL A 94 -6.21 3.90 0.39
C VAL A 94 -5.11 3.36 -0.53
N LEU A 95 -5.35 3.39 -1.85
CA LEU A 95 -4.38 2.91 -2.85
C LEU A 95 -3.08 3.71 -2.80
N SER A 96 -3.16 5.04 -2.66
CA SER A 96 -2.00 5.92 -2.56
C SER A 96 -1.23 5.66 -1.28
N CYS A 97 -1.92 5.55 -0.14
CA CYS A 97 -1.32 5.23 1.16
C CYS A 97 -0.57 3.89 1.10
N LEU A 98 -1.19 2.86 0.52
CA LEU A 98 -0.55 1.54 0.31
C LEU A 98 0.71 1.67 -0.55
N PHE A 99 0.60 2.30 -1.73
CA PHE A 99 1.73 2.43 -2.64
C PHE A 99 2.89 3.22 -2.05
N GLU A 100 2.62 4.33 -1.37
CA GLU A 100 3.64 5.19 -0.76
C GLU A 100 4.30 4.54 0.45
N SER A 101 3.53 3.81 1.27
CA SER A 101 4.08 3.03 2.40
C SER A 101 5.01 1.92 1.88
N LEU A 102 4.57 1.19 0.85
CA LEU A 102 5.39 0.15 0.22
C LEU A 102 6.64 0.72 -0.45
N SER A 103 6.51 1.85 -1.14
CA SER A 103 7.65 2.55 -1.74
C SER A 103 8.72 2.91 -0.71
N GLN A 104 8.32 3.30 0.50
CA GLN A 104 9.27 3.62 1.57
C GLN A 104 9.98 2.37 2.10
N ILE A 105 9.25 1.30 2.44
CA ILE A 105 9.88 0.07 2.95
C ILE A 105 10.75 -0.64 1.90
N LEU A 106 10.39 -0.50 0.61
CA LEU A 106 11.14 -1.06 -0.52
C LEU A 106 12.22 -0.11 -1.07
N ARG A 107 12.53 0.99 -0.36
CA ARG A 107 13.57 1.97 -0.76
C ARG A 107 13.41 2.47 -2.20
N LYS A 108 12.15 2.75 -2.58
CA LYS A 108 11.69 3.22 -3.91
C LYS A 108 11.78 2.20 -5.05
N ASN A 109 12.21 0.97 -4.77
CA ASN A 109 12.24 -0.12 -5.75
C ASN A 109 10.97 -0.97 -5.62
N VAL A 110 9.84 -0.45 -6.13
CA VAL A 110 8.55 -1.14 -6.09
C VAL A 110 8.45 -2.12 -7.27
N GLU A 111 9.14 -3.24 -7.15
CA GLU A 111 9.13 -4.35 -8.12
C GLU A 111 8.85 -5.69 -7.43
N ARG A 112 8.41 -6.69 -8.19
CA ARG A 112 7.99 -8.01 -7.70
C ARG A 112 9.02 -8.65 -6.79
N ARG A 113 10.30 -8.58 -7.14
CA ARG A 113 11.38 -9.17 -6.33
C ARG A 113 11.45 -8.53 -4.95
N CYS A 114 11.55 -7.20 -4.88
CA CYS A 114 11.63 -6.47 -3.63
C CYS A 114 10.38 -6.64 -2.76
N LEU A 115 9.20 -6.67 -3.38
CA LEU A 115 7.93 -6.94 -2.69
C LEU A 115 7.95 -8.34 -2.03
N LEU A 116 8.35 -9.38 -2.79
CA LEU A 116 8.41 -10.76 -2.29
C LEU A 116 9.45 -10.94 -1.18
N ASP A 117 10.58 -10.23 -1.26
CA ASP A 117 11.62 -10.26 -0.23
C ASP A 117 11.16 -9.59 1.10
N ASN A 118 10.12 -8.75 1.07
CA ASN A 118 9.62 -7.99 2.23
C ASN A 118 8.13 -8.26 2.54
N MET A 119 7.61 -9.44 2.21
CA MET A 119 6.17 -9.75 2.34
C MET A 119 5.59 -9.53 3.74
N GLU A 120 6.35 -9.78 4.80
CA GLU A 120 5.91 -9.52 6.18
C GLU A 120 5.55 -8.04 6.38
N GLY A 121 6.42 -7.12 5.91
CA GLY A 121 6.15 -5.68 5.95
C GLY A 121 4.95 -5.29 5.09
N VAL A 122 4.77 -5.94 3.93
CA VAL A 122 3.59 -5.73 3.07
C VAL A 122 2.30 -6.08 3.81
N PHE A 123 2.25 -7.24 4.49
CA PHE A 123 1.06 -7.64 5.24
C PHE A 123 0.73 -6.67 6.38
N LEU A 124 1.73 -6.27 7.16
CA LEU A 124 1.56 -5.32 8.26
C LEU A 124 1.05 -3.97 7.78
N ILE A 125 1.60 -3.44 6.67
CA ILE A 125 1.11 -2.20 6.06
C ILE A 125 -0.37 -2.33 5.67
N VAL A 126 -0.77 -3.44 5.04
CA VAL A 126 -2.17 -3.63 4.66
C VAL A 126 -3.08 -3.69 5.89
N ASP A 127 -2.67 -4.38 6.95
CA ASP A 127 -3.44 -4.48 8.22
C ASP A 127 -3.59 -3.13 8.94
N GLU A 128 -2.57 -2.27 8.88
CA GLU A 128 -2.66 -0.92 9.48
C GLU A 128 -3.52 0.06 8.65
N ILE A 129 -3.68 -0.18 7.35
CA ILE A 129 -4.51 0.65 6.48
C ILE A 129 -5.98 0.22 6.53
N ILE A 130 -6.25 -1.09 6.51
CA ILE A 130 -7.61 -1.65 6.37
C ILE A 130 -7.83 -2.78 7.38
N ASP A 131 -8.88 -2.67 8.18
CA ASP A 131 -9.36 -3.75 9.06
C ASP A 131 -10.82 -4.07 8.77
N GLY A 132 -11.09 -5.32 8.40
CA GLY A 132 -12.45 -5.79 8.09
C GLY A 132 -13.17 -4.99 6.99
N GLY A 133 -12.43 -4.31 6.11
CA GLY A 133 -12.99 -3.44 5.06
C GLY A 133 -13.23 -1.99 5.49
N VAL A 134 -12.92 -1.66 6.74
CA VAL A 134 -12.91 -0.29 7.28
C VAL A 134 -11.53 0.32 7.09
N ILE A 135 -11.47 1.56 6.62
CA ILE A 135 -10.22 2.31 6.47
C ILE A 135 -9.80 2.83 7.85
N LEU A 136 -8.66 2.36 8.35
CA LEU A 136 -8.09 2.78 9.64
C LEU A 136 -7.12 3.97 9.48
N GLU A 137 -6.33 3.97 8.42
CA GLU A 137 -5.31 4.99 8.17
C GLU A 137 -5.15 5.25 6.67
N SER A 138 -4.96 6.52 6.32
CA SER A 138 -4.71 6.95 4.93
C SER A 138 -3.45 7.80 4.78
N ASP A 139 -2.73 8.10 5.87
CA ASP A 139 -1.42 8.73 5.82
C ASP A 139 -0.30 7.66 5.90
N PRO A 140 0.54 7.52 4.86
CA PRO A 140 1.61 6.53 4.85
C PRO A 140 2.64 6.75 5.97
N GLN A 141 2.87 7.99 6.42
CA GLN A 141 3.80 8.24 7.53
C GLN A 141 3.27 7.66 8.84
N GLN A 142 1.96 7.75 9.08
CA GLN A 142 1.33 7.16 10.26
C GLN A 142 1.34 5.64 10.20
N VAL A 143 1.08 5.04 9.05
CA VAL A 143 1.17 3.58 8.84
C VAL A 143 2.56 3.09 9.21
N LEU A 144 3.61 3.70 8.65
CA LEU A 144 4.99 3.25 8.88
C LEU A 144 5.43 3.39 10.35
N GLN A 145 4.96 4.43 11.04
CA GLN A 145 5.18 4.59 12.47
C GLN A 145 4.53 3.46 13.28
N LYS A 146 3.28 3.07 12.95
CA LYS A 146 2.54 2.00 13.65
C LYS A 146 3.12 0.62 13.40
N VAL A 147 3.50 0.32 12.16
CA VAL A 147 4.19 -0.94 11.81
C VAL A 147 5.55 -1.04 12.53
N ASN A 148 6.08 0.07 13.06
CA ASN A 148 7.42 0.16 13.65
C ASN A 148 8.45 -0.48 12.72
N TYR A 149 8.25 -0.31 11.41
CA TYR A 149 9.14 -0.84 10.39
C TYR A 149 10.41 0.00 10.44
N ARG A 150 11.32 -0.42 11.32
CA ARG A 150 12.70 0.01 11.25
C ARG A 150 13.23 -0.63 9.99
N VAL A 151 13.16 0.10 8.89
CA VAL A 151 14.12 -0.09 7.80
C VAL A 151 15.45 -0.24 8.53
N ASP A 152 16.17 -1.35 8.33
CA ASP A 152 17.52 -1.51 8.84
C ASP A 152 18.37 -0.38 8.23
N GLU A 153 18.28 0.80 8.84
CA GLU A 153 19.15 1.94 8.67
C GLU A 153 20.32 1.70 9.60
N ASN A 154 21.17 0.75 9.22
CA ASN A 154 22.56 0.82 9.62
C ASN A 154 23.42 0.81 8.37
N PRO A 155 24.24 1.86 8.17
CA PRO A 155 25.10 2.38 9.23
C PRO A 155 24.86 3.88 9.54
N LEU A 156 23.81 4.19 10.31
CA LEU A 156 23.70 5.48 11.01
C LEU A 156 24.76 5.62 12.13
N SER A 157 25.44 4.52 12.48
CA SER A 157 26.60 4.53 13.37
C SER A 157 27.80 5.28 12.79
N GLU A 158 27.97 5.34 11.47
CA GLU A 158 29.14 6.01 10.88
C GLU A 158 28.94 7.52 10.73
N GLN A 159 27.74 7.98 10.37
CA GLN A 159 27.47 9.41 10.20
C GLN A 159 27.39 10.16 11.54
N SER A 160 26.81 9.55 12.58
CA SER A 160 26.76 10.14 13.92
C SER A 160 28.15 10.19 14.57
N VAL A 161 28.94 9.12 14.45
CA VAL A 161 30.32 9.10 15.00
C VAL A 161 31.22 10.07 14.24
N ALA A 162 31.10 10.17 12.91
CA ALA A 162 31.88 11.13 12.13
C ALA A 162 31.55 12.58 12.52
N GLN A 163 30.27 12.92 12.70
CA GLN A 163 29.85 14.25 13.15
C GLN A 163 30.32 14.55 14.59
N VAL A 164 30.18 13.59 15.52
CA VAL A 164 30.63 13.75 16.91
C VAL A 164 32.15 13.89 16.99
N LEU A 165 32.90 13.11 16.19
CA LEU A 165 34.37 13.20 16.12
C LEU A 165 34.83 14.54 15.52
N GLN A 166 34.11 15.06 14.52
CA GLN A 166 34.37 16.37 13.92
C GLN A 166 34.17 17.48 14.95
N SER A 167 33.06 17.46 15.69
CA SER A 167 32.78 18.44 16.75
C SER A 167 33.77 18.35 17.90
N ALA A 168 34.18 17.15 18.32
CA ALA A 168 35.21 16.96 19.34
C ALA A 168 36.58 17.49 18.89
N LYS A 169 36.96 17.27 17.63
CA LYS A 169 38.21 17.80 17.04
C LYS A 169 38.22 19.33 17.02
N GLU A 170 37.09 19.96 16.69
CA GLU A 170 36.98 21.42 16.72
C GLU A 170 37.07 21.97 18.15
N GLN A 171 36.42 21.33 19.12
CA GLN A 171 36.52 21.75 20.53
C GLN A 171 37.96 21.67 21.06
N ILE A 172 38.69 20.58 20.77
CA ILE A 172 40.10 20.45 21.17
C ILE A 172 40.97 21.55 20.53
N LYS A 173 40.73 21.88 19.25
CA LYS A 173 41.46 22.94 18.56
C LYS A 173 41.30 24.29 19.25
N TRP A 174 40.07 24.63 19.68
CA TRP A 174 39.81 25.87 20.41
C TRP A 174 40.38 25.87 21.84
N SER A 175 40.45 24.71 22.50
CA SER A 175 41.04 24.58 23.83
C SER A 175 42.57 24.68 23.85
N ILE A 176 43.26 24.35 22.74
CA ILE A 176 44.73 24.43 22.62
C ILE A 176 45.20 25.83 22.18
N LEU A 177 44.33 26.61 21.53
CA LEU A 177 44.63 27.97 21.07
C LEU A 177 44.44 29.05 22.15
N LYS A 178 44.26 28.64 23.41
CA LYS A 178 44.12 29.52 24.58
C LYS A 178 45.18 29.19 25.60
#